data_AF-A0A846XXA2-F1
#
_entry.id   AF-A0A846XXA2-F1
#
_cell.length_a   1.000
_cell.length_b   1.000
_cell.length_c   1.000
_cell.angle_alpha   90.00
_cell.angle_beta   90.00
_cell.angle_gamma   90.00
#
_symmetry.space_group_name_H-M   'P 1'
#
loop_
_entity.id
_entity.type
_entity.pdbx_description
1 polymer ?
#
loop_
_entity_poly.entity_id
_entity_poly.type
_entity_poly.pdbx_seq_one_letter_code
_entity_poly.pdbx_strand_id
1 'polypeptide(L)'
;MGVHAFLARAEVAPWEVMEVLYSSRRRVRPARTRDGLPVTTVWGRTDAGRPLVVMLRQVVSQHTRDLPRGETGIPSQARWEILMAAEMRPQQLGEHTAWEANR
;
A
#
# COMPACT_ATOMS: atom_id res chain seq x y z
N MET A 1 9.68 -3.68 15.55
CA MET A 1 10.10 -2.57 14.66
C MET A 1 8.84 -2.01 14.01
N GLY A 2 8.46 -0.77 14.33
CA GLY A 2 7.23 -0.15 13.79
C GLY A 2 7.41 0.43 12.39
N VAL A 3 6.31 0.73 11.70
CA VAL A 3 6.29 1.31 10.34
C VAL A 3 7.15 2.58 10.22
N HIS A 4 7.15 3.43 11.25
CA HIS A 4 7.95 4.66 11.27
C HIS A 4 9.46 4.42 11.17
N ALA A 5 9.97 3.37 11.81
CA ALA A 5 11.39 3.02 11.74
C ALA A 5 11.78 2.52 10.34
N PHE A 6 10.86 1.83 9.66
CA PHE A 6 11.07 1.39 8.28
C PHE A 6 11.09 2.57 7.32
N LEU A 7 10.09 3.46 7.43
CA LEU A 7 10.00 4.66 6.61
C LEU A 7 11.22 5.56 6.76
N ALA A 8 11.68 5.78 7.99
CA ALA A 8 12.89 6.56 8.27
C ALA A 8 14.14 5.96 7.61
N ARG A 9 14.29 4.63 7.66
CA ARG A 9 15.40 3.94 6.97
C ARG A 9 15.33 4.06 5.45
N ALA A 10 14.14 4.14 4.89
CA ALA A 10 13.93 4.32 3.45
C ALA A 10 13.97 5.80 3.03
N GLU A 11 14.27 6.73 3.95
CA GLU A 11 14.20 8.18 3.73
C GLU A 11 12.84 8.62 3.15
N VAL A 12 11.77 7.92 3.52
CA VAL A 12 10.40 8.25 3.12
C VAL A 12 9.69 8.90 4.29
N ALA A 13 9.20 10.10 4.09
CA ALA A 13 8.42 10.78 5.10
C ALA A 13 6.97 10.27 5.13
N PRO A 14 6.28 10.28 6.29
CA PRO A 14 4.89 9.83 6.38
C PRO A 14 3.93 10.58 5.43
N TRP A 15 4.13 11.88 5.19
CA TRP A 15 3.28 12.65 4.29
C TRP A 15 3.45 12.24 2.82
N GLU A 16 4.66 11.88 2.37
CA GLU A 16 4.89 11.37 1.02
C GLU A 16 4.12 10.07 0.75
N VAL A 17 3.96 9.24 1.79
CA VAL A 17 3.11 8.04 1.72
C VAL A 17 1.65 8.42 1.51
N MET A 18 1.17 9.45 2.22
CA MET A 18 -0.21 9.94 2.09
C MET A 18 -0.44 10.53 0.70
N GLU A 19 0.48 11.34 0.18
CA GLU A 19 0.39 11.89 -1.18
C GLU A 19 0.18 10.77 -2.21
N VAL A 20 0.95 9.69 -2.14
CA VAL A 20 0.83 8.54 -3.04
C VAL A 20 -0.49 7.79 -2.84
N LEU A 21 -0.92 7.57 -1.59
CA LEU A 21 -2.15 6.85 -1.28
C LEU A 21 -3.41 7.60 -1.72
N TYR A 22 -3.40 8.93 -1.64
CA TYR A 22 -4.54 9.78 -2.00
C TYR A 22 -4.47 10.33 -3.43
N SER A 23 -3.33 10.18 -4.13
CA SER A 23 -3.19 10.61 -5.52
C SER A 23 -4.24 9.98 -6.44
N SER A 24 -4.83 10.80 -7.31
CA SER A 24 -5.73 10.35 -8.38
C SER A 24 -4.99 9.54 -9.44
N ARG A 25 -3.69 9.78 -9.59
CA ARG A 25 -2.79 9.10 -10.53
C ARG A 25 -2.09 7.88 -9.94
N ARG A 26 -2.56 7.36 -8.80
CA ARG A 26 -2.00 6.12 -8.23
C ARG A 26 -2.42 4.88 -9.01
N ARG A 27 -1.57 3.84 -8.99
CA ARG A 27 -1.85 2.49 -9.51
C ARG A 27 -1.86 1.50 -8.36
N VAL A 28 -2.95 0.77 -8.19
CA VAL A 28 -3.06 -0.31 -7.20
C VAL A 28 -2.75 -1.65 -7.87
N ARG A 29 -1.87 -2.46 -7.27
CA ARG A 29 -1.48 -3.78 -7.78
C ARG A 29 -1.39 -4.82 -6.67
N PRO A 30 -1.97 -6.03 -6.85
CA PRO A 30 -1.68 -7.15 -5.97
C PRO A 30 -0.22 -7.58 -6.14
N ALA A 31 0.41 -8.01 -5.04
CA ALA A 31 1.75 -8.55 -5.02
C ALA A 31 1.89 -9.60 -3.90
N ARG A 32 3.05 -10.24 -3.86
CA ARG A 32 3.43 -11.14 -2.75
C ARG A 32 4.77 -10.70 -2.18
N THR A 33 4.93 -10.80 -0.86
CA THR A 33 6.24 -10.65 -0.23
C THR A 33 7.17 -11.80 -0.64
N ARG A 34 8.45 -11.68 -0.30
CA ARG A 34 9.42 -12.78 -0.49
C ARG A 34 8.98 -14.07 0.21
N ASP A 35 8.32 -13.94 1.35
CA ASP A 35 7.79 -15.07 2.14
C ASP A 35 6.40 -15.53 1.66
N GLY A 36 5.93 -15.03 0.51
CA GLY A 36 4.68 -15.46 -0.12
C GLY A 36 3.41 -14.80 0.42
N LEU A 37 3.51 -13.87 1.38
CA LEU A 37 2.36 -13.20 1.98
C LEU A 37 1.66 -12.30 0.95
N PRO A 38 0.32 -12.37 0.81
CA PRO A 38 -0.41 -11.50 -0.09
C PRO A 38 -0.39 -10.06 0.44
N VAL A 39 -0.01 -9.14 -0.43
CA VAL A 39 0.05 -7.70 -0.14
C VAL A 39 -0.53 -6.92 -1.32
N THR A 40 -0.96 -5.70 -1.04
CA THR A 40 -1.37 -4.74 -2.06
C THR A 40 -0.30 -3.67 -2.14
N THR A 41 0.19 -3.39 -3.33
CA THR A 41 1.13 -2.28 -3.57
C THR A 41 0.41 -1.13 -4.24
N VAL A 42 0.67 0.09 -3.79
CA VAL A 42 0.19 1.33 -4.39
C VAL A 42 1.40 2.07 -4.93
N TRP A 43 1.38 2.34 -6.23
CA TRP A 43 2.46 2.96 -6.97
C TRP A 43 2.00 4.36 -7.33
N GLY A 44 2.87 5.35 -7.16
CA GLY A 44 2.57 6.72 -7.53
C GLY A 44 3.77 7.63 -7.41
N ARG A 45 3.53 8.92 -7.58
CA ARG A 45 4.52 9.98 -7.36
C ARG A 45 4.05 10.87 -6.22
N THR A 46 5.00 11.34 -5.43
CA THR A 46 4.77 12.45 -4.49
C THR A 46 4.48 13.74 -5.27
N ASP A 47 4.06 14.79 -4.57
CA ASP A 47 3.86 16.10 -5.19
C ASP A 47 5.18 16.69 -5.73
N ALA A 48 6.31 16.31 -5.13
CA ALA A 48 7.65 16.62 -5.61
C ALA A 48 8.11 15.73 -6.79
N GLY A 49 7.26 14.83 -7.29
CA GLY A 49 7.53 13.94 -8.43
C GLY A 49 8.31 12.67 -8.10
N ARG A 50 8.67 12.46 -6.83
CA ARG A 50 9.46 11.31 -6.37
C ARG A 50 8.63 10.02 -6.49
N PRO A 51 9.09 8.98 -7.20
CA PRO A 51 8.30 7.79 -7.47
C PRO A 51 8.37 6.80 -6.31
N LEU A 52 7.24 6.53 -5.64
CA LEU A 52 7.19 5.64 -4.48
C LEU A 52 6.28 4.43 -4.72
N VAL A 53 6.67 3.32 -4.10
CA VAL A 53 5.81 2.14 -3.90
C VAL A 53 5.48 2.00 -2.42
N VAL A 54 4.19 1.97 -2.11
CA VAL A 54 3.66 1.75 -0.76
C VAL A 54 3.08 0.35 -0.69
N MET A 55 3.55 -0.47 0.25
CA MET A 55 3.04 -1.83 0.48
C MET A 55 2.07 -1.83 1.65
N LEU A 56 0.90 -2.39 1.40
CA LEU A 56 -0.21 -2.50 2.33
C LEU A 56 -0.52 -3.98 2.57
N ARG A 57 -0.89 -4.30 3.81
CA ARG A 57 -1.58 -5.56 4.11
C ARG A 57 -2.99 -5.28 4.59
N GLN A 58 -3.90 -6.19 4.26
CA GLN A 58 -5.22 -6.21 4.87
C GLN A 58 -5.15 -6.94 6.21
N VAL A 59 -5.58 -6.28 7.27
CA VAL A 59 -5.80 -6.89 8.58
C VAL A 59 -7.24 -7.38 8.60
N VAL A 60 -7.40 -8.70 8.47
CA VAL A 60 -8.69 -9.34 8.64
C VAL A 60 -8.96 -9.44 10.14
N SER A 61 -9.87 -8.61 10.64
CA SER A 61 -10.33 -8.69 12.03
C SER A 61 -10.86 -10.09 12.31
N GLN A 62 -10.31 -10.77 13.31
CA GLN A 62 -10.69 -12.14 13.68
C GLN A 62 -12.14 -12.20 14.22
N HIS A 63 -12.68 -11.07 14.69
CA HIS A 63 -14.04 -10.94 15.21
C HIS A 63 -15.15 -11.33 14.22
N THR A 64 -14.89 -11.34 12.91
CA THR A 64 -15.89 -11.73 11.91
C THR A 64 -16.04 -13.25 11.77
N ARG A 65 -15.15 -14.06 12.38
CA ARG A 65 -15.21 -15.53 12.29
C ARG A 65 -16.13 -16.19 13.32
N ASP A 66 -16.43 -15.50 14.43
CA ASP A 66 -17.17 -16.07 15.57
C ASP A 66 -18.60 -15.51 15.74
N LEU A 67 -19.09 -14.68 14.79
CA LEU A 67 -20.47 -14.19 14.84
C LEU A 67 -21.45 -15.29 14.36
N PRO A 68 -22.49 -15.62 15.14
CA PRO A 68 -23.53 -16.52 14.69
C PRO A 68 -24.20 -15.98 13.42
N ARG A 69 -24.41 -16.87 12.44
CA ARG A 69 -25.08 -16.58 11.17
C ARG A 69 -26.51 -16.08 11.46
N GLY A 70 -26.67 -14.78 11.62
CA GLY A 70 -27.98 -14.18 11.93
C GLY A 70 -27.94 -12.70 12.30
N GLU A 71 -26.82 -12.19 12.83
CA GLU A 71 -26.69 -10.75 13.09
C GLU A 71 -25.99 -10.08 11.90
N THR A 72 -26.70 -9.16 11.24
CA THR A 72 -26.16 -8.23 10.24
C THR A 72 -25.21 -7.25 10.93
N GLY A 73 -24.06 -7.76 11.37
CA GLY A 73 -22.93 -6.96 11.79
C GLY A 73 -22.45 -6.14 10.60
N ILE A 74 -22.34 -4.82 10.80
CA ILE A 74 -21.71 -3.88 9.86
C ILE A 74 -20.44 -4.54 9.32
N PRO A 75 -20.23 -4.64 7.99
CA PRO A 75 -19.06 -5.30 7.45
C PRO A 75 -17.83 -4.70 8.12
N SER A 76 -17.03 -5.52 8.79
CA SER A 76 -15.78 -5.10 9.40
C SER A 76 -15.00 -4.38 8.31
N GLN A 77 -14.90 -3.05 8.40
CA GLN A 77 -14.19 -2.25 7.41
C GLN A 77 -12.81 -2.87 7.27
N ALA A 78 -12.44 -3.24 6.04
CA ALA A 78 -11.14 -3.83 5.78
C ALA A 78 -10.08 -2.86 6.31
N ARG A 79 -9.44 -3.20 7.43
CA ARG A 79 -8.40 -2.39 8.01
C ARG A 79 -7.14 -2.64 7.22
N TRP A 80 -6.53 -1.58 6.70
CA TRP A 80 -5.28 -1.66 5.98
C TRP A 80 -4.14 -1.16 6.86
N GLU A 81 -3.00 -1.82 6.78
CA GLU A 81 -1.78 -1.40 7.45
C GLU A 81 -0.68 -1.19 6.44
N ILE A 82 0.03 -0.06 6.60
CA ILE A 82 1.23 0.24 5.85
C ILE A 82 2.36 -0.61 6.41
N LEU A 83 2.87 -1.53 5.59
CA LEU A 83 4.02 -2.35 5.93
C LEU A 83 5.32 -1.62 5.66
N MET A 84 5.40 -0.95 4.51
CA MET A 84 6.59 -0.27 4.04
C MET A 84 6.24 0.73 2.94
N ALA A 85 7.09 1.73 2.76
CA ALA A 85 7.17 2.52 1.55
C ALA A 85 8.64 2.69 1.17
N ALA A 86 8.92 2.73 -0.13
CA ALA A 86 10.26 2.93 -0.66
C ALA A 86 10.18 3.59 -2.03
N GLU A 87 11.29 4.15 -2.48
CA GLU A 87 11.43 4.59 -3.86
C GLU A 87 11.34 3.41 -4.82
N MET A 88 10.68 3.63 -5.97
CA MET A 88 10.58 2.62 -7.01
C MET A 88 11.96 2.28 -7.57
N ARG A 89 12.23 0.98 -7.70
CA ARG A 89 13.42 0.51 -8.42
C ARG A 89 13.32 0.88 -9.92
N PRO A 90 14.43 0.94 -10.66
CA PRO A 90 14.42 1.34 -12.08
C PRO A 90 13.41 0.55 -12.94
N GLN A 91 13.29 -0.76 -12.71
CA GLN A 91 12.30 -1.60 -13.39
C GLN A 91 10.86 -1.20 -13.04
N GLN A 92 10.56 -0.98 -11.76
CA GLN A 92 9.23 -0.56 -11.29
C GLN A 92 8.88 0.83 -11.83
N LEU A 93 9.85 1.74 -11.87
CA LEU A 93 9.69 3.07 -12.43
C LEU A 93 9.38 3.01 -13.94
N GLY A 94 10.08 2.15 -14.70
CA GLY A 94 9.79 1.94 -16.11
C GLY A 94 8.36 1.41 -16.34
N GLU A 95 7.95 0.39 -15.57
CA GLU A 95 6.58 -0.14 -15.61
C GLU A 95 5.52 0.89 -15.22
N HIS A 96 5.81 1.73 -14.22
CA HIS A 96 4.91 2.79 -13.79
C HIS A 96 4.77 3.86 -14.87
N THR A 97 5.90 4.33 -15.40
CA THR A 97 5.94 5.38 -16.43
C THR A 97 5.23 4.94 -17.71
N ALA A 98 5.44 3.69 -18.14
CA ALA A 98 4.72 3.13 -19.28
C ALA A 98 3.21 3.07 -19.04
N TRP A 99 2.78 2.79 -17.81
CA TRP A 99 1.37 2.82 -17.46
C TRP A 99 0.81 4.25 -17.36
N GLU A 100 1.57 5.21 -16.81
CA GLU A 100 1.17 6.63 -16.74
C GLU A 100 0.92 7.20 -18.15
N ALA A 101 1.72 6.79 -19.13
CA ALA A 101 1.57 7.23 -20.53
C ALA A 101 0.30 6.69 -21.23
N ASN A 102 -0.32 5.64 -20.71
CA ASN A 102 -1.49 4.98 -21.29
C ASN A 102 -2.79 5.25 -20.51
N ARG A 103 -2.80 6.23 -19.61
CA ARG A 103 -3.92 6.53 -18.71
C ARG A 103 -4.65 7.82 -19.10
#